data_AF-A0A8R2JN89-F1
#
_entry.id   AF-A0A8R2JN89-F1
#
_cell.length_a   1.000
_cell.length_b   1.000
_cell.length_c   1.000
_cell.angle_alpha   90.00
_cell.angle_beta   90.00
_cell.angle_gamma   90.00
#
_symmetry.space_group_name_H-M   'P 1'
#
loop_
_entity.id
_entity.type
_entity.pdbx_description
1 polymer ?
#
loop_
_entity_poly.entity_id
_entity_poly.type
_entity_poly.pdbx_seq_one_letter_code
_entity_poly.pdbx_strand_id
1 'polypeptide(L)'
;MEFWLKCCRDTKKVGSGFSKILSTSMERREKSLLENPIFIAGIYLDPRFQCLLDDDSRYKAINTLVDVWKMILWLDKNSMPISNDEIIVSATHCEVDNHNLSNVEVDDLEDFIQTKTCISIQEQNESVEGIPIRLLLQSYDNVQRLHNSTSIRQYWQDLRLIKPELFRLAQVILSVPVTQVSTEHF
;
A
#
# COMPACT_ATOMS: atom_id res chain seq x y z
N MET A 1 0.99 5.08 6.49
CA MET A 1 1.80 4.19 7.35
C MET A 1 3.04 4.90 7.90
N GLU A 2 3.76 5.67 7.08
CA GLU A 2 4.94 6.45 7.48
C GLU A 2 4.75 7.30 8.76
N PHE A 3 3.77 8.21 8.77
CA PHE A 3 3.47 9.05 9.94
C PHE A 3 3.16 8.24 11.21
N TRP A 4 2.51 7.08 11.05
CA TRP A 4 2.21 6.19 12.18
C TRP A 4 3.49 5.61 12.78
N LEU A 5 4.37 5.06 11.94
CA LEU A 5 5.65 4.48 12.39
C LEU A 5 6.54 5.53 13.05
N LYS A 6 6.63 6.74 12.47
CA LYS A 6 7.35 7.87 13.05
C LYS A 6 6.78 8.25 14.42
N CYS A 7 5.46 8.44 14.51
CA CYS A 7 4.77 8.80 15.75
C CYS A 7 4.95 7.73 16.84
N CYS A 8 4.81 6.45 16.51
CA CYS A 8 5.06 5.34 17.44
C CYS A 8 6.47 5.40 18.01
N ARG A 9 7.48 5.56 17.14
CA ARG A 9 8.88 5.65 17.53
C ARG A 9 9.14 6.86 18.43
N ASP A 10 8.67 8.03 18.03
CA ASP A 10 8.93 9.28 18.74
C ASP A 10 8.23 9.27 20.11
N THR A 11 7.03 8.69 20.21
CA THR A 11 6.31 8.49 21.48
C THR A 11 7.08 7.58 22.44
N LYS A 12 7.71 6.50 21.93
CA LYS A 12 8.55 5.62 22.74
C LYS A 12 9.79 6.35 23.29
N LYS A 13 10.41 7.22 22.48
CA LYS A 13 11.60 7.99 22.88
C LYS A 13 11.35 8.93 24.07
N VAL A 14 10.11 9.42 24.27
CA VAL A 14 9.75 10.31 25.39
C VAL A 14 9.95 9.64 26.77
N GLY A 15 9.76 8.33 26.89
CA GLY A 15 10.06 7.56 28.10
C GLY A 15 9.19 7.80 29.35
N SER A 16 8.16 8.65 29.29
CA SER A 16 7.26 8.93 30.42
C SER A 16 6.27 7.80 30.69
N GLY A 17 5.64 7.78 31.88
CA GLY A 17 4.61 6.78 32.21
C GLY A 17 3.44 6.81 31.23
N PHE A 18 2.99 8.01 30.86
CA PHE A 18 1.94 8.19 29.84
C PHE A 18 2.41 7.75 28.45
N SER A 19 3.63 8.11 28.03
CA SER A 19 4.12 7.78 26.68
C SER A 19 4.29 6.27 26.50
N LYS A 20 4.64 5.54 27.57
CA LYS A 20 4.65 4.06 27.58
C LYS A 20 3.25 3.47 27.37
N ILE A 21 2.26 3.92 28.13
CA ILE A 21 0.86 3.47 27.99
C ILE A 21 0.33 3.76 26.57
N LEU A 22 0.63 4.95 26.05
CA LEU A 22 0.24 5.35 24.70
C LEU A 22 0.92 4.45 23.65
N SER A 23 2.24 4.25 23.75
CA SER A 23 2.99 3.39 22.83
C SER A 23 2.45 1.96 22.81
N THR A 24 2.15 1.38 23.97
CA THR A 24 1.53 0.04 24.05
C THR A 24 0.15 -0.01 23.39
N SER A 25 -0.63 1.07 23.51
CA SER A 25 -1.94 1.15 22.87
C SER A 25 -1.82 1.28 21.35
N MET A 26 -0.83 2.02 20.86
CA MET A 26 -0.50 2.10 19.44
C MET A 26 -0.04 0.74 18.90
N GLU A 27 0.88 0.05 19.57
CA GLU A 27 1.32 -1.31 19.19
C GLU A 27 0.15 -2.31 19.11
N ARG A 28 -0.77 -2.25 20.08
CA ARG A 28 -1.97 -3.10 20.06
C ARG A 28 -2.83 -2.84 18.83
N ARG A 29 -3.02 -1.56 18.46
CA ARG A 29 -3.76 -1.18 17.26
C ARG A 29 -3.05 -1.64 15.99
N GLU A 30 -1.73 -1.44 15.91
CA GLU A 30 -0.92 -1.88 14.78
C GLU A 30 -1.04 -3.40 14.55
N LYS A 31 -0.96 -4.19 15.63
CA LYS A 31 -1.17 -5.64 15.55
C LYS A 31 -2.56 -6.00 15.00
N SER A 32 -3.61 -5.36 15.51
CA SER A 32 -4.98 -5.60 15.03
C SER A 32 -5.17 -5.22 13.56
N LEU A 33 -4.49 -4.16 13.08
CA LEU A 33 -4.50 -3.80 11.67
C LEU A 33 -3.80 -4.84 10.81
N LEU A 34 -2.65 -5.36 11.25
CA LEU A 34 -1.91 -6.42 10.54
C LEU A 34 -2.62 -7.78 10.57
N GLU A 35 -3.67 -7.94 11.36
CA GLU A 35 -4.58 -9.10 11.29
C GLU A 35 -5.67 -8.93 10.22
N ASN A 36 -5.89 -7.72 9.71
CA ASN A 36 -6.92 -7.45 8.70
C ASN A 36 -6.44 -7.85 7.29
N PRO A 37 -7.14 -8.76 6.58
CA PRO A 37 -6.70 -9.29 5.29
C PRO A 37 -6.61 -8.23 4.19
N ILE A 38 -7.50 -7.24 4.20
CA ILE A 38 -7.50 -6.15 3.22
C ILE A 38 -6.33 -5.20 3.49
N PHE A 39 -6.05 -4.93 4.77
CA PHE A 39 -4.93 -4.07 5.14
C PHE A 39 -3.58 -4.68 4.74
N ILE A 40 -3.36 -5.97 5.04
CA ILE A 40 -2.11 -6.65 4.62
C ILE A 40 -2.00 -6.78 3.10
N ALA A 41 -3.12 -6.97 2.38
CA ALA A 41 -3.14 -6.94 0.93
C ALA A 41 -2.74 -5.56 0.38
N GLY A 42 -3.17 -4.48 1.04
CA GLY A 42 -2.77 -3.12 0.72
C GLY A 42 -1.29 -2.87 0.97
N ILE A 43 -0.74 -3.34 2.09
CA ILE A 43 0.71 -3.28 2.35
C ILE A 43 1.48 -4.07 1.29
N TYR A 44 0.98 -5.24 0.89
CA TYR A 44 1.61 -6.06 -0.14
C TYR A 44 1.68 -5.35 -1.49
N LEU A 45 0.67 -4.56 -1.86
CA LEU A 45 0.67 -3.76 -3.09
C LEU A 45 1.40 -2.42 -2.96
N ASP A 46 1.92 -2.06 -1.78
CA ASP A 46 2.72 -0.84 -1.60
C ASP A 46 4.21 -1.23 -1.49
N PRO A 47 5.02 -1.05 -2.57
CA PRO A 47 6.43 -1.45 -2.58
C PRO A 47 7.27 -0.67 -1.57
N ARG A 48 6.77 0.43 -0.99
CA ARG A 48 7.45 1.16 0.08
C ARG A 48 7.42 0.41 1.41
N PHE A 49 6.38 -0.41 1.61
CA PHE A 49 6.05 -1.03 2.89
C PHE A 49 5.94 -2.57 2.83
N GLN A 50 6.13 -3.20 1.67
CA GLN A 50 6.17 -4.67 1.53
C GLN A 50 7.10 -5.36 2.53
N CYS A 51 8.23 -4.74 2.88
CA CYS A 51 9.21 -5.26 3.85
C CYS A 51 8.68 -5.34 5.30
N LEU A 52 7.48 -4.82 5.58
CA LEU A 52 6.82 -4.96 6.88
C LEU A 52 6.11 -6.32 7.02
N LEU A 53 5.90 -7.05 5.94
CA LEU A 53 5.22 -8.34 5.95
C LEU A 53 6.21 -9.49 6.15
N ASP A 54 5.91 -10.35 7.12
CA ASP A 54 6.52 -11.67 7.21
C ASP A 54 5.92 -12.63 6.15
N ASP A 55 6.50 -13.82 6.04
CA ASP A 55 6.12 -14.80 5.02
C ASP A 55 4.66 -15.26 5.16
N ASP A 56 4.15 -15.38 6.38
CA ASP A 56 2.75 -15.76 6.65
C ASP A 56 1.78 -14.65 6.22
N SER A 57 2.07 -13.41 6.60
CA SER A 57 1.26 -12.24 6.22
C SER A 57 1.27 -12.03 4.71
N ARG A 58 2.42 -12.28 4.06
CA ARG A 58 2.56 -12.24 2.61
C ARG A 58 1.70 -13.30 1.92
N TYR A 59 1.75 -14.54 2.40
CA TYR A 59 0.92 -15.61 1.89
C TYR A 59 -0.58 -15.28 2.00
N LYS A 60 -1.01 -14.75 3.15
CA LYS A 60 -2.39 -14.29 3.37
C LYS A 60 -2.77 -13.17 2.41
N ALA A 61 -1.92 -12.16 2.25
CA ALA A 61 -2.13 -11.04 1.34
C ALA A 61 -2.34 -11.51 -0.11
N ILE A 62 -1.48 -12.40 -0.62
CA ILE A 62 -1.61 -12.96 -1.97
C ILE A 62 -2.95 -13.68 -2.14
N ASN A 63 -3.37 -14.50 -1.17
CA ASN A 63 -4.65 -15.20 -1.25
C ASN A 63 -5.84 -14.24 -1.24
N THR A 64 -5.81 -13.21 -0.39
CA THR A 64 -6.84 -12.16 -0.38
C THR A 64 -6.92 -11.44 -1.73
N LEU A 65 -5.78 -11.10 -2.34
CA LEU A 65 -5.73 -10.44 -3.64
C LEU A 65 -6.28 -11.33 -4.77
N VAL A 66 -5.97 -12.63 -4.73
CA VAL A 66 -6.54 -13.62 -5.67
C VAL A 66 -8.07 -13.68 -5.55
N ASP A 67 -8.61 -13.66 -4.33
CA ASP A 67 -10.06 -13.72 -4.11
C ASP A 67 -10.77 -12.44 -4.52
N VAL A 68 -10.16 -11.28 -4.24
CA VAL A 68 -10.64 -9.98 -4.72
C VAL A 68 -10.63 -9.93 -6.24
N TRP A 69 -9.59 -10.45 -6.89
CA TRP A 69 -9.54 -10.54 -8.35
C TRP A 69 -10.68 -11.38 -8.92
N LYS A 70 -10.95 -12.56 -8.34
CA LYS A 70 -12.10 -13.39 -8.75
C LYS A 70 -13.41 -12.63 -8.61
N MET A 71 -13.56 -11.84 -7.53
CA MET A 71 -14.75 -11.02 -7.30
C MET A 71 -14.91 -9.92 -8.35
N ILE A 72 -13.83 -9.23 -8.71
CA ILE A 72 -13.80 -8.24 -9.79
C ILE A 72 -14.26 -8.88 -11.10
N LEU A 73 -13.67 -10.02 -11.49
CA LEU A 73 -14.05 -10.73 -12.72
C LEU A 73 -15.49 -11.24 -12.70
N TRP A 74 -15.98 -11.67 -11.53
CA TRP A 74 -17.38 -12.07 -11.38
C TRP A 74 -18.32 -10.87 -11.57
N LEU A 75 -17.99 -9.71 -11.01
CA LEU A 75 -18.78 -8.48 -11.19
C LEU A 75 -18.77 -8.00 -12.64
N ASP A 76 -17.65 -8.11 -13.35
CA ASP A 76 -17.56 -7.73 -14.77
C ASP A 76 -18.45 -8.61 -15.64
N LYS A 77 -18.46 -9.93 -15.39
CA LYS A 77 -19.29 -10.89 -16.14
C LYS A 77 -20.79 -10.70 -15.88
N ASN A 78 -21.15 -10.21 -14.70
CA ASN A 78 -22.54 -10.02 -14.30
C ASN A 78 -23.02 -8.55 -14.45
N SER A 79 -22.14 -7.61 -14.78
CA SER A 79 -22.52 -6.25 -15.10
C SER A 79 -23.08 -6.19 -16.52
N MET A 80 -24.35 -5.79 -16.64
CA MET A 80 -24.87 -5.26 -17.91
C MET A 80 -24.06 -4.02 -18.30
N PRO A 81 -23.91 -3.71 -19.60
CA PRO A 81 -23.09 -2.58 -20.04
C PRO A 81 -23.74 -1.27 -19.55
N ILE A 82 -23.17 -0.69 -18.49
CA ILE A 82 -23.45 0.68 -18.10
C ILE A 82 -22.72 1.54 -19.13
N SER A 83 -23.50 2.32 -19.89
CA SER A 83 -23.00 3.24 -20.90
C SER A 83 -21.98 4.20 -20.28
N ASN A 84 -20.94 4.51 -21.06
CA ASN A 84 -19.89 5.47 -20.74
C ASN A 84 -20.49 6.79 -20.21
N ASP A 85 -20.42 6.99 -18.90
CA ASP A 85 -20.36 8.34 -18.36
C ASP A 85 -18.90 8.66 -18.10
N GLU A 86 -18.39 9.56 -18.94
CA GLU A 86 -17.08 10.18 -18.80
C GLU A 86 -16.95 10.74 -17.38
N ILE A 87 -16.01 10.18 -16.62
CA ILE A 87 -15.56 10.76 -15.36
C ILE A 87 -14.80 12.04 -15.72
N ILE A 88 -15.52 13.16 -15.78
CA ILE A 88 -14.92 14.50 -15.86
C ILE A 88 -14.25 14.74 -14.51
N VAL A 89 -12.95 14.47 -14.45
CA VAL A 89 -12.10 14.90 -13.34
C VAL A 89 -11.88 16.40 -13.52
N SER A 90 -12.56 17.20 -12.70
CA SER A 90 -12.31 18.64 -12.63
C SER A 90 -10.86 18.87 -12.21
N ALA A 91 -10.07 19.42 -13.12
CA ALA A 91 -8.69 19.81 -12.87
C ALA A 91 -8.67 20.94 -11.83
N THR A 92 -8.33 20.61 -10.59
CA THR A 92 -7.90 21.64 -9.63
C THR A 92 -6.42 21.87 -9.89
N HIS A 93 -6.15 23.01 -10.52
CA HIS A 93 -4.84 23.57 -10.75
C HIS A 93 -4.19 23.84 -9.38
N CYS A 94 -3.16 23.09 -9.01
CA CYS A 94 -2.31 23.43 -7.86
C CYS A 94 -1.05 24.08 -8.40
N GLU A 95 -0.87 25.35 -8.04
CA GLU A 95 0.29 26.16 -8.37
C GLU A 95 1.57 25.53 -7.82
N VAL A 96 2.62 25.56 -8.64
CA VAL A 96 3.94 25.01 -8.35
C VAL A 96 4.67 26.02 -7.47
N ASP A 97 4.75 25.75 -6.16
CA ASP A 97 5.71 26.43 -5.29
C ASP A 97 7.02 25.65 -5.26
N ASN A 98 7.95 26.15 -6.05
CA ASN A 98 9.34 25.74 -6.10
C ASN A 98 10.09 26.37 -4.92
N HIS A 99 10.28 25.61 -3.84
CA HIS A 99 11.33 25.92 -2.88
C HIS A 99 12.22 24.70 -2.65
N ASN A 100 13.32 24.68 -3.42
CA ASN A 100 14.56 24.03 -3.01
C ASN A 100 14.98 24.60 -1.66
N LEU A 101 15.03 23.77 -0.63
CA LEU A 101 15.96 23.95 0.47
C LEU A 101 16.43 22.60 0.98
N SER A 102 17.64 22.24 0.55
CA SER A 102 18.42 21.15 1.11
C SER A 102 18.71 21.43 2.58
N ASN A 103 18.09 20.65 3.47
CA ASN A 103 18.67 20.32 4.76
C ASN A 103 18.61 18.80 4.86
N VAL A 104 19.78 18.17 4.78
CA VAL A 104 19.96 16.73 4.98
C VAL A 104 19.76 16.46 6.46
N GLU A 105 18.52 16.39 6.90
CA GLU A 105 18.16 15.61 8.08
C GLU A 105 18.25 14.15 7.68
N VAL A 106 19.10 13.39 8.38
CA VAL A 106 19.20 11.94 8.21
C VAL A 106 17.80 11.36 8.47
N ASP A 107 17.18 10.78 7.44
CA ASP A 107 15.84 10.19 7.56
C ASP A 107 15.95 8.87 8.34
N ASP A 108 16.05 8.98 9.67
CA ASP A 108 16.07 7.86 10.63
C ASP A 108 14.96 6.83 10.36
N LEU A 109 13.84 7.25 9.74
CA LEU A 109 12.74 6.34 9.40
C LEU A 109 13.05 5.52 8.16
N GLU A 110 13.68 6.13 7.15
CA GLU A 110 14.17 5.42 5.98
C GLU A 110 15.17 4.33 6.38
N ASP A 111 16.12 4.66 7.25
CA ASP A 111 17.07 3.67 7.81
C ASP A 111 16.36 2.52 8.53
N PHE A 112 15.34 2.84 9.35
CA PHE A 112 14.55 1.83 10.04
C PHE A 112 13.79 0.90 9.09
N ILE A 113 13.25 1.42 7.98
CA ILE A 113 12.55 0.58 6.99
C ILE A 113 13.57 -0.23 6.17
N GLN A 114 14.72 0.38 5.84
CA GLN A 114 15.78 -0.25 5.07
C GLN A 114 16.40 -1.46 5.80
N THR A 115 16.57 -1.38 7.12
CA THR A 115 17.05 -2.53 7.93
C THR A 115 16.15 -3.77 7.87
N LYS A 116 14.90 -3.65 7.39
CA LYS A 116 13.96 -4.77 7.23
C LYS A 116 13.92 -5.38 5.83
N THR A 117 14.73 -4.87 4.89
CA THR A 117 14.69 -5.31 3.48
C THR A 117 15.74 -6.41 3.21
N CYS A 118 15.32 -7.56 2.66
CA CYS A 118 16.22 -8.55 2.04
C CYS A 118 16.19 -8.36 0.50
N ILE A 119 17.37 -8.26 -0.12
CA ILE A 119 17.51 -7.95 -1.56
C ILE A 119 17.66 -9.25 -2.37
N SER A 120 16.85 -9.43 -3.42
CA SER A 120 17.19 -10.24 -4.59
C SER A 120 16.53 -9.64 -5.83
N ILE A 121 17.31 -9.34 -6.86
CA ILE A 121 16.86 -8.68 -8.10
C ILE A 121 16.78 -9.75 -9.20
N GLN A 122 15.60 -9.90 -9.82
CA GLN A 122 15.51 -10.38 -11.21
C GLN A 122 14.38 -9.63 -11.94
N GLU A 123 14.74 -8.88 -12.98
CA GLU A 123 13.83 -8.26 -13.93
C GLU A 123 13.51 -9.24 -15.07
N GLN A 124 12.23 -9.47 -15.34
CA GLN A 124 11.76 -10.11 -16.58
C GLN A 124 10.54 -9.31 -17.08
N ASN A 125 10.66 -8.78 -18.30
CA ASN A 125 9.62 -8.05 -19.01
C ASN A 125 8.94 -9.02 -19.99
N GLU A 126 7.73 -9.49 -19.70
CA GLU A 126 6.88 -10.14 -20.70
C GLU A 126 5.43 -9.67 -20.54
N SER A 127 4.76 -9.47 -21.68
CA SER A 127 3.36 -9.07 -21.80
C SER A 127 2.43 -10.20 -21.38
N VAL A 128 1.51 -9.91 -20.46
CA VAL A 128 0.78 -10.92 -19.67
C VAL A 128 -0.69 -11.00 -20.07
N GLU A 129 -1.01 -11.51 -21.26
CA GLU A 129 -2.37 -11.98 -21.52
C GLU A 129 -2.42 -13.49 -21.28
N GLY A 130 -3.12 -13.90 -20.22
CA GLY A 130 -3.41 -15.31 -19.91
C GLY A 130 -2.62 -15.94 -18.74
N ILE A 131 -1.74 -15.20 -18.06
CA ILE A 131 -1.07 -15.72 -16.86
C ILE A 131 -2.03 -15.63 -15.66
N PRO A 132 -2.19 -16.70 -14.86
CA PRO A 132 -2.92 -16.66 -13.60
C PRO A 132 -2.46 -15.50 -12.70
N ILE A 133 -3.42 -14.70 -12.17
CA ILE A 133 -3.13 -13.54 -11.29
C ILE A 133 -2.19 -13.87 -10.11
N ARG A 134 -2.21 -15.12 -9.63
CA ARG A 134 -1.31 -15.59 -8.58
C ARG A 134 0.16 -15.50 -8.98
N LEU A 135 0.50 -15.86 -10.22
CA LEU A 135 1.88 -15.80 -10.73
C LEU A 135 2.33 -14.36 -10.91
N LEU A 136 1.44 -13.46 -11.35
CA LEU A 136 1.69 -12.02 -11.40
C LEU A 136 1.99 -11.42 -10.03
N LEU A 137 1.23 -11.83 -9.01
CA LEU A 137 1.48 -11.41 -7.64
C LEU A 137 2.83 -11.96 -7.15
N GLN A 138 3.13 -13.23 -7.41
CA GLN A 138 4.41 -13.82 -7.02
C GLN A 138 5.61 -13.19 -7.72
N SER A 139 5.50 -12.79 -8.99
CA SER A 139 6.57 -12.06 -9.68
C SER A 139 6.71 -10.61 -9.22
N TYR A 140 5.65 -10.04 -8.66
CA TYR A 140 5.67 -8.75 -7.97
C TYR A 140 6.27 -8.84 -6.56
N ASP A 141 6.41 -10.05 -6.00
CA ASP A 141 7.06 -10.24 -4.72
C ASP A 141 8.54 -9.85 -4.82
N ASN A 142 9.03 -9.07 -3.86
CA ASN A 142 10.41 -8.58 -3.81
C ASN A 142 10.78 -7.53 -4.89
N VAL A 143 9.82 -6.75 -5.40
CA VAL A 143 10.16 -5.56 -6.19
C VAL A 143 11.05 -4.61 -5.41
N GLN A 144 11.86 -3.83 -6.13
CA GLN A 144 12.74 -2.84 -5.50
C GLN A 144 11.91 -1.88 -4.65
N ARG A 145 12.29 -1.77 -3.37
CA ARG A 145 11.63 -0.89 -2.43
C ARG A 145 11.74 0.55 -2.92
N LEU A 146 10.60 1.26 -2.96
CA LEU A 146 10.56 2.69 -3.22
C LEU A 146 10.77 3.50 -1.94
N HIS A 147 11.30 4.72 -2.10
CA HIS A 147 11.41 5.68 -1.02
C HIS A 147 10.02 6.00 -0.42
N ASN A 148 9.96 6.22 0.90
CA ASN A 148 8.71 6.41 1.65
C ASN A 148 7.82 7.57 1.10
N SER A 149 8.46 8.64 0.63
CA SER A 149 7.85 9.85 0.08
C SER A 149 7.29 9.71 -1.35
N THR A 150 7.58 8.60 -2.04
CA THR A 150 7.10 8.40 -3.41
C THR A 150 5.57 8.26 -3.45
N SER A 151 4.95 8.92 -4.42
CA SER A 151 3.51 8.82 -4.65
C SER A 151 3.13 7.43 -5.16
N ILE A 152 2.54 6.61 -4.28
CA ILE A 152 2.06 5.26 -4.63
C ILE A 152 0.98 5.30 -5.71
N ARG A 153 0.18 6.36 -5.74
CA ARG A 153 -0.83 6.58 -6.78
C ARG A 153 -0.16 6.76 -8.15
N GLN A 154 0.88 7.58 -8.23
CA GLN A 154 1.58 7.81 -9.49
C GLN A 154 2.30 6.55 -9.96
N TYR A 155 2.98 5.85 -9.04
CA TYR A 155 3.62 4.57 -9.32
C TYR A 155 2.67 3.58 -10.02
N TRP A 156 1.47 3.40 -9.46
CA TRP A 156 0.49 2.50 -10.06
C TRP A 156 -0.07 3.03 -11.39
N GLN A 157 -0.27 4.35 -11.53
CA GLN A 157 -0.69 4.95 -12.80
C GLN A 157 0.33 4.70 -13.92
N ASP A 158 1.63 4.81 -13.64
CA ASP A 158 2.70 4.57 -14.61
C ASP A 158 2.73 3.10 -15.05
N LEU A 159 2.37 2.17 -14.15
CA LEU A 159 2.29 0.74 -14.42
C LEU A 159 0.97 0.28 -15.05
N ARG A 160 0.00 1.18 -15.27
CA ARG A 160 -1.34 0.83 -15.77
C ARG A 160 -1.33 0.00 -17.06
N LEU A 161 -0.43 0.32 -17.99
CA LEU A 161 -0.33 -0.38 -19.28
C LEU A 161 0.56 -1.63 -19.23
N ILE A 162 1.45 -1.70 -18.24
CA ILE A 162 2.44 -2.79 -18.11
C ILE A 162 1.88 -3.94 -17.26
N LYS A 163 1.18 -3.61 -16.17
CA LYS A 163 0.60 -4.55 -15.21
C LYS A 163 -0.86 -4.19 -14.92
N PRO A 164 -1.75 -4.26 -15.93
CA PRO A 164 -3.13 -3.77 -15.80
C PRO A 164 -3.93 -4.49 -14.70
N GLU A 165 -3.70 -5.78 -14.46
CA GLU A 165 -4.39 -6.54 -13.42
C GLU A 165 -3.97 -6.09 -12.01
N LEU A 166 -2.67 -5.93 -11.78
CA LEU A 166 -2.16 -5.46 -10.50
C LEU A 166 -2.53 -4.01 -10.25
N PHE A 167 -2.52 -3.17 -11.29
CA PHE A 167 -3.01 -1.80 -11.22
C PHE A 167 -4.48 -1.77 -10.77
N ARG A 168 -5.34 -2.59 -11.38
CA ARG A 168 -6.76 -2.66 -11.02
C ARG A 168 -6.96 -3.16 -9.59
N LEU A 169 -6.21 -4.16 -9.15
CA LEU A 169 -6.20 -4.58 -7.74
C LEU A 169 -5.78 -3.45 -6.81
N ALA A 170 -4.73 -2.71 -7.14
CA ALA A 170 -4.25 -1.58 -6.35
C ALA A 170 -5.30 -0.47 -6.26
N GLN A 171 -6.02 -0.17 -7.34
CA GLN A 171 -7.11 0.80 -7.32
C GLN A 171 -8.23 0.40 -6.35
N VAL A 172 -8.58 -0.89 -6.27
CA VAL A 172 -9.63 -1.38 -5.37
C VAL A 172 -9.12 -1.39 -3.93
N ILE A 173 -8.00 -2.07 -3.67
CA ILE A 173 -7.51 -2.33 -2.31
C ILE A 173 -7.01 -1.05 -1.62
N LEU A 174 -6.26 -0.21 -2.33
CA LEU A 174 -5.69 1.02 -1.73
C LEU A 174 -6.73 2.14 -1.56
N SER A 175 -7.93 1.97 -2.11
CA SER A 175 -9.06 2.88 -1.89
C SER A 175 -9.88 2.53 -0.65
N VAL A 176 -9.64 1.38 -0.01
CA VAL A 176 -10.37 0.97 1.19
C VAL A 176 -9.85 1.79 2.39
N PRO A 177 -10.71 2.59 3.05
CA PRO A 177 -10.32 3.26 4.27
C PRO A 177 -10.07 2.24 5.38
N VAL A 178 -8.92 2.37 6.05
CA VAL A 178 -8.49 1.44 7.11
C VAL A 178 -9.18 1.73 8.45
N THR A 179 -9.83 2.88 8.57
CA THR A 179 -10.50 3.30 9.80
C THR A 179 -11.96 2.83 9.80
N GLN A 180 -12.28 1.83 10.63
CA GLN A 180 -13.65 1.63 11.09
C GLN A 180 -13.99 2.73 12.10
N VAL A 181 -14.55 3.83 11.61
CA VAL A 181 -15.42 4.67 12.46
C VAL A 181 -16.73 4.73 11.72
N SER A 182 -17.73 3.99 12.20
CA SER A 182 -19.12 4.33 11.88
C SER A 182 -19.31 5.73 12.41
N THR A 183 -19.41 6.73 11.52
CA THR A 183 -19.82 8.06 11.94
C THR A 183 -21.30 7.97 12.32
N GLU A 184 -21.56 7.73 13.60
CA GLU A 184 -22.83 8.09 14.21
C GLU A 184 -22.94 9.61 14.11
N HIS A 185 -23.68 10.06 13.09
CA HIS A 185 -24.14 11.44 12.99
C HIS A 185 -25.16 11.66 14.11
N PHE A 186 -24.71 12.24 15.22
CA PHE A 186 -25.59 12.81 16.25
C PHE A 186 -26.04 14.22 15.85
#